data_AF-A0AB36EH37-F1
#
_entry.id   AF-A0AB36EH37-F1
#
_cell.length_a   1.000
_cell.length_b   1.000
_cell.length_c   1.000
_cell.angle_alpha   90.00
_cell.angle_beta   90.00
_cell.angle_gamma   90.00
#
_symmetry.space_group_name_H-M   'P 1'
#
loop_
_entity.id
_entity.type
_entity.pdbx_description
1 polymer ?
#
loop_
_entity_poly.entity_id
_entity_poly.type
_entity_poly.pdbx_seq_one_letter_code
_entity_poly.pdbx_strand_id
1 'polypeptide(L)' 'MLDITLTHEQQQKAVEQIQELMAQGMSSGEAIQIVAKALREIHQKGEKEASDSK' A
#
# COMPACT_ATOMS: atom_id res chain seq x y z
N MET A 1 0.54 18.38 -7.19
CA MET A 1 -0.18 17.41 -6.35
C MET A 1 0.07 16.07 -7.00
N LEU A 2 1.01 15.27 -6.47
CA LEU A 2 1.26 13.93 -7.01
C LEU A 2 0.14 13.05 -6.46
N ASP A 3 -0.98 13.01 -7.18
CA ASP A 3 -2.07 12.07 -6.89
C ASP A 3 -1.53 10.68 -7.18
N ILE A 4 -1.02 10.03 -6.13
CA ILE A 4 -0.80 8.59 -6.10
C ILE A 4 -2.19 7.96 -6.19
N THR A 5 -2.73 7.87 -7.40
CA THR A 5 -3.94 7.12 -7.67
C THR A 5 -3.56 5.64 -7.62
N LEU A 6 -3.82 5.01 -6.48
CA LEU A 6 -3.75 3.57 -6.36
C LEU A 6 -4.60 2.93 -7.45
N THR A 7 -4.12 1.84 -8.03
CA THR A 7 -4.97 0.99 -8.87
C THR A 7 -6.11 0.40 -8.04
N HIS A 8 -7.22 0.02 -8.67
CA HIS A 8 -8.32 -0.68 -7.97
C HIS A 8 -7.83 -1.91 -7.20
N GLU A 9 -6.85 -2.62 -7.73
CA GLU A 9 -6.25 -3.78 -7.08
C GLU A 9 -5.45 -3.39 -5.82
N GLN A 10 -4.66 -2.31 -5.89
CA GLN A 10 -3.94 -1.80 -4.72
C GLN A 10 -4.90 -1.26 -3.66
N GLN A 11 -5.99 -0.61 -4.06
CA GLN A 11 -7.04 -0.18 -3.12
C GLN A 11 -7.66 -1.38 -2.42
N GLN A 12 -7.98 -2.44 -3.17
CA GLN A 12 -8.57 -3.64 -2.60
C GLN A 12 -7.61 -4.31 -1.60
N LYS A 13 -6.32 -4.46 -1.97
CA LYS A 13 -5.28 -4.95 -1.05
C LYS A 13 -5.14 -4.10 0.20
N ALA A 14 -5.17 -2.78 0.04
CA ALA A 14 -5.08 -1.85 1.16
C ALA A 14 -6.24 -2.05 2.16
N VAL A 15 -7.45 -2.26 1.65
CA VAL A 15 -8.64 -2.49 2.49
C VAL A 15 -8.56 -3.84 3.20
N GLU A 16 -8.18 -4.91 2.50
CA GLU A 16 -8.00 -6.25 3.11
C GLU A 16 -6.95 -6.21 4.22
N GLN A 17 -5.82 -5.58 3.97
CA GLN A 17 -4.73 -5.50 4.93
C GLN A 17 -5.11 -4.68 6.17
N ILE A 18 -5.87 -3.59 6.01
CA ILE A 18 -6.43 -2.85 7.16
C ILE A 18 -7.38 -3.74 7.96
N GLN A 19 -8.28 -4.48 7.30
CA GLN A 19 -9.23 -5.36 8.00
C GLN A 19 -8.52 -6.49 8.75
N GLU A 20 -7.48 -7.07 8.16
CA GLU A 20 -6.68 -8.14 8.77
C GLU A 20 -5.92 -7.62 10.00
N LEU A 21 -5.34 -6.41 9.93
CA LEU A 21 -4.68 -5.76 11.06
C LEU A 21 -5.67 -5.41 12.17
N MET A 22 -6.86 -4.92 11.83
CA MET A 22 -7.92 -4.67 12.81
C MET A 22 -8.42 -5.97 13.47
N ALA A 23 -8.50 -7.08 12.71
CA ALA A 23 -8.87 -8.39 13.25
C ALA A 23 -7.82 -8.93 14.24
N GLN A 24 -6.55 -8.52 14.09
CA GLN A 24 -5.48 -8.80 15.05
C GLN A 24 -5.54 -7.90 16.30
N GLY A 25 -6.51 -6.98 16.40
CA GLY A 25 -6.65 -6.04 17.51
C GLY A 25 -5.86 -4.74 17.35
N MET A 26 -5.33 -4.48 16.15
CA MET A 26 -4.61 -3.23 15.87
C MET A 26 -5.58 -2.06 15.70
N SER A 27 -5.17 -0.86 16.13
CA SER A 27 -5.98 0.33 15.94
C SER A 27 -6.07 0.70 14.45
N SER A 28 -7.22 1.23 14.01
CA SER A 28 -7.41 1.62 12.61
C SER A 28 -6.36 2.64 12.14
N GLY A 29 -5.86 3.50 13.04
CA GLY A 29 -4.82 4.48 12.74
C GLY A 29 -3.46 3.84 12.44
N GLU A 30 -3.03 2.87 13.25
CA GLU A 30 -1.80 2.12 13.00
C GLU A 30 -1.90 1.27 11.74
N ALA A 31 -3.05 0.61 11.54
CA ALA A 31 -3.29 -0.20 10.35
C ALA A 31 -3.17 0.63 9.06
N ILE A 32 -3.75 1.84 9.04
CA ILE A 32 -3.63 2.77 7.90
C ILE A 32 -2.17 3.18 7.68
N GLN A 33 -1.38 3.43 8.74
CA GLN A 33 0.03 3.81 8.57
C GLN A 33 0.87 2.68 7.95
N ILE A 34 0.66 1.44 8.39
CA ILE A 34 1.35 0.27 7.83
C ILE A 34 1.03 0.13 6.34
N VAL A 35 -0.25 0.22 5.99
CA VAL A 35 -0.70 0.11 4.59
C VAL A 35 -0.21 1.28 3.74
N ALA A 36 -0.26 2.51 4.25
CA ALA A 36 0.29 3.67 3.55
C ALA A 36 1.80 3.54 3.29
N LYS A 37 2.54 2.95 4.22
CA LYS A 37 3.97 2.65 4.05
C LYS A 37 4.17 1.57 2.98
N ALA A 38 3.43 0.46 3.05
CA ALA A 38 3.50 -0.62 2.08
C ALA A 38 3.18 -0.12 0.65
N LEU A 39 2.16 0.73 0.49
CA LEU A 39 1.79 1.32 -0.79
C LEU A 39 2.89 2.22 -1.37
N ARG A 40 3.57 3.01 -0.53
CA ARG A 40 4.72 3.83 -0.95
C ARG A 40 5.91 2.97 -1.38
N GLU A 41 6.16 1.86 -0.68
CA GLU A 41 7.23 0.92 -1.03
C GLU A 41 6.93 0.21 -2.36
N ILE A 42 5.68 -0.24 -2.58
CA ILE A 42 5.25 -0.86 -3.83
C ILE A 42 5.38 0.12 -5.00
N HIS A 43 4.97 1.38 -4.82
CA HIS A 43 5.12 2.41 -5.85
C HIS A 43 6.59 2.71 -6.16
N GLN A 44 7.44 2.88 -5.14
CA GLN A 44 8.88 3.12 -5.37
C GLN A 44 9.60 1.90 -5.98
N LYS A 45 9.19 0.68 -5.64
CA LYS A 45 9.79 -0.54 -6.18
C LYS A 45 9.32 -0.82 -7.61
N GLY A 46 8.05 -0.53 -7.92
CA GLY A 46 7.50 -0.63 -9.28
C GLY A 46 8.20 0.30 -10.28
N GLU A 47 8.64 1.49 -9.86
CA GLU A 47 9.43 2.39 -10.71
C GLU A 47 10.87 1.89 -10.92
N LYS A 48 11.48 1.24 -9.92
CA LYS A 48 12.85 0.70 -10.02
C LYS A 48 12.94 -0.60 -10.83
N GLU A 49 11.97 -1.51 -10.70
CA GLU A 49 12.00 -2.77 -11.45
C GLU A 49 11.71 -2.59 -12.95
N ALA A 50 10.96 -1.55 -13.34
CA ALA A 50 10.79 -1.18 -14.75
C ALA A 50 12.07 -0.60 -15.41
N SER A 51 13.08 -0.24 -14.62
CA SER A 51 14.30 0.44 -15.08
C SER A 51 15.52 -0.48 -15.24
N ASP A 52 15.47 -1.71 -14.70
CA ASP A 52 16.60 -2.66 -14.70
C ASP A 52 16.53 -3.70 -15.84
N SER A 53 15.54 -3.58 -16.73
CA SER A 53 15.47 -4.34 -17.99
C SER A 53 15.81 -3.43 -19.19
N LYS A 54 17.08 -3.02 -19.32
CA LYS A 54 17.60 -2.45 -20.57
C LYS A 54 18.99 -2.97 -20.90
#